data_AF-A0A3S2IEE6-F1
#
_entry.id   AF-A0A3S2IEE6-F1
#
_cell.length_a   1.000
_cell.length_b   1.000
_cell.length_c   1.000
_cell.angle_alpha   90.00
_cell.angle_beta   90.00
_cell.angle_gamma   90.00
#
_symmetry.space_group_name_H-M   'P 1'
#
loop_
_entity.id
_entity.type
_entity.pdbx_description
1 polymer ?
#
loop_
_entity_poly.entity_id
_entity_poly.type
_entity_poly.pdbx_seq_one_letter_code
_entity_poly.pdbx_strand_id
1 'polypeptide(L)' 'MGIRESSDAGTPVVVSKPDGAEAKIYRDIASKVWDRVNEERGAAAAAVPSIVFE' A
#
# COMPACT_ATOMS: atom_id res chain seq x y z
N MET A 1 18.84 1.19 12.66
CA MET A 1 18.84 -0.23 13.06
C MET A 1 17.96 -0.45 14.30
N GLY A 2 16.67 -0.72 14.10
CA GLY A 2 15.71 -1.04 15.19
C GLY A 2 14.33 -1.48 14.67
N ILE A 3 14.24 -1.84 13.39
CA ILE A 3 12.96 -2.12 12.72
C ILE A 3 12.34 -3.40 13.28
N ARG A 4 13.11 -4.50 13.33
CA ARG A 4 12.64 -5.79 13.86
C ARG A 4 12.25 -5.66 15.33
N GLU A 5 13.13 -5.12 16.17
CA GLU A 5 12.88 -4.95 17.59
C GLU A 5 11.59 -4.17 17.88
N SER A 6 11.43 -2.99 17.27
CA SER A 6 10.21 -2.18 17.45
C SER A 6 8.97 -2.86 16.87
N SER A 7 9.09 -3.54 15.73
CA SER A 7 7.99 -4.31 15.13
C SER A 7 7.57 -5.49 15.99
N ASP A 8 8.52 -6.28 16.49
CA ASP A 8 8.30 -7.46 17.33
C ASP A 8 7.70 -7.05 18.70
N ALA A 9 8.02 -5.84 19.16
CA ALA A 9 7.39 -5.22 20.33
C ALA A 9 6.01 -4.58 20.05
N GLY A 10 5.47 -4.71 18.83
CA GLY A 10 4.17 -4.13 18.45
C GLY A 10 4.18 -2.60 18.25
N THR A 11 5.35 -1.99 18.11
CA THR A 11 5.55 -0.54 17.97
C THR A 11 6.29 -0.19 16.66
N PRO A 12 5.78 -0.63 15.49
CA PRO A 12 6.51 -0.54 14.23
C PRO A 12 6.95 0.89 13.90
N VAL A 13 8.09 1.03 13.23
CA VAL A 13 8.73 2.32 12.95
C VAL A 13 7.83 3.33 12.21
N VAL A 14 6.87 2.86 11.43
CA VAL A 14 5.90 3.74 10.73
C VAL A 14 4.97 4.49 11.67
N VAL A 15 4.76 3.97 12.89
CA VAL A 15 3.99 4.55 14.00
C VAL A 15 4.92 5.26 14.98
N SER A 16 5.98 4.58 15.44
CA SER A 16 6.83 5.09 16.52
C SER A 16 7.84 6.15 16.08
N LYS A 17 8.23 6.16 14.80
CA LYS A 17 9.19 7.12 14.22
C LYS A 17 8.76 7.56 12.82
N PRO A 18 7.64 8.30 12.70
CA PRO A 18 7.02 8.55 11.40
C PRO A 18 7.91 9.35 10.44
N ASP A 19 8.74 10.27 10.94
CA ASP A 19 9.58 11.09 10.06
C ASP A 19 10.92 10.42 9.69
N GLY A 20 11.18 9.23 10.23
CA GLY A 20 12.38 8.44 9.98
C GLY A 20 12.49 7.97 8.53
N ALA A 21 13.73 7.79 8.06
CA ALA A 21 14.01 7.38 6.68
C ALA A 21 13.33 6.05 6.33
N GLU A 22 13.37 5.06 7.23
CA GLU A 22 12.79 3.74 6.98
C GLU A 22 11.26 3.81 6.92
N ALA A 23 10.65 4.65 7.75
CA ALA A 23 9.20 4.85 7.77
C ALA A 23 8.70 5.52 6.47
N LYS A 24 9.46 6.47 5.94
CA LYS A 24 9.19 7.09 4.62
C LYS A 24 9.30 6.07 3.49
N ILE A 25 10.36 5.26 3.48
CA ILE A 25 10.53 4.21 2.46
C ILE A 25 9.35 3.23 2.47
N TYR A 26 8.90 2.77 3.65
CA TYR A 26 7.74 1.88 3.72
C TYR A 26 6.45 2.55 3.23
N ARG A 27 6.24 3.85 3.52
CA ARG A 27 5.11 4.62 2.97
C ARG A 27 5.15 4.74 1.45
N ASP A 28 6.33 4.98 0.89
CA ASP A 28 6.50 5.08 -0.57
C ASP A 28 6.21 3.74 -1.25
N ILE A 29 6.64 2.62 -0.65
CA ILE A 29 6.29 1.27 -1.13
C ILE A 29 4.78 1.07 -1.05
N ALA A 30 4.15 1.41 0.08
CA ALA A 30 2.71 1.26 0.26
C ALA A 30 1.91 2.06 -0.77
N SER A 31 2.33 3.30 -1.09
CA SER A 31 1.73 4.12 -2.14
C SER A 31 1.77 3.40 -3.49
N LYS A 32 2.95 2.93 -3.91
CA LYS A 32 3.12 2.24 -5.20
C LYS A 32 2.29 0.96 -5.30
N VAL A 33 2.22 0.19 -4.21
CA VAL A 33 1.38 -1.02 -4.15
C VAL A 33 -0.09 -0.64 -4.27
N TRP A 34 -0.53 0.42 -3.60
CA TRP A 34 -1.92 0.87 -3.65
C TRP A 34 -2.31 1.35 -5.05
N ASP A 35 -1.46 2.14 -5.68
CA ASP A 35 -1.65 2.61 -7.05
C ASP A 35 -1.82 1.42 -8.00
N ARG A 36 -0.94 0.42 -7.89
CA ARG A 36 -1.01 -0.80 -8.71
C ARG A 36 -2.29 -1.60 -8.47
N VAL A 37 -2.73 -1.73 -7.21
CA VAL A 37 -3.99 -2.41 -6.88
C VAL A 37 -5.18 -1.70 -7.52
N ASN A 38 -5.20 -0.37 -7.54
CA ASN A 38 -6.29 0.39 -8.17
C ASN A 38 -6.28 0.25 -9.70
N GLU A 39 -5.11 0.29 -10.33
CA GLU A 39 -4.96 0.04 -11.77
C GLU A 39 -5.54 -1.33 -12.16
N GLU A 40 -5.14 -2.39 -11.44
CA GLU A 40 -5.58 -3.75 -11.73
C GLU A 40 -7.09 -3.93 -11.49
N ARG A 41 -7.66 -3.28 -10.46
CA ARG A 41 -9.12 -3.24 -10.25
C ARG A 41 -9.84 -2.55 -11.40
N GLY A 42 -9.31 -1.42 -11.87
CA GLY A 42 -9.86 -0.68 -13.00
C GLY A 42 -9.83 -1.49 -14.30
N ALA A 43 -8.70 -2.15 -14.57
CA ALA A 43 -8.56 -3.03 -15.72
C ALA A 43 -9.53 -4.22 -15.66
N ALA A 44 -9.67 -4.86 -14.50
CA ALA A 44 -10.62 -5.95 -14.29
C ALA A 44 -12.08 -5.50 -14.51
N ALA A 45 -12.45 -4.31 -14.06
CA ALA A 45 -13.78 -3.75 -14.27
C ALA A 45 -14.05 -3.44 -15.76
N ALA A 46 -13.07 -2.89 -16.47
CA ALA A 46 -13.18 -2.57 -17.89
C ALA A 46 -13.24 -3.82 -18.80
N ALA A 47 -12.71 -4.95 -18.35
CA ALA A 47 -12.75 -6.21 -19.08
C ALA A 47 -14.16 -6.86 -19.11
N VAL A 48 -15.11 -6.38 -18.29
CA VAL A 48 -16.48 -6.89 -18.27
C VAL A 48 -17.33 -6.15 -19.31
N PRO A 49 -17.93 -6.84 -20.29
CA PRO A 49 -18.75 -6.20 -21.32
C PRO A 49 -20.03 -5.60 -20.73
N SER A 50 -20.42 -4.42 -21.21
CA SER A 50 -21.68 -3.77 -20.84
C SER A 50 -22.84 -4.46 -21.54
N ILE A 51 -23.72 -5.14 -20.80
CA ILE A 51 -24.97 -5.68 -21.34
C ILE A 51 -26.02 -4.57 -21.23
N VAL A 52 -26.45 -4.03 -22.36
CA VAL A 52 -27.48 -2.99 -22.47
C VAL A 52 -28.70 -3.59 -23.18
N PHE A 53 -29.90 -3.37 -22.64
CA PHE A 53 -31.16 -3.72 -23.28
C PHE A 53 -31.87 -2.43 -23.72
N GLU A 54 -32.44 -2.42 -24.92
CA GLU A 54 -33.30 -1.36 -25.48
C GLU A 54 -34.79 -1.67 -25.25
#